data_AF-A0AAJ1Q6W0-F1
#
_entry.id   AF-A0AAJ1Q6W0-F1
#
_cell.length_a   1.000
_cell.length_b   1.000
_cell.length_c   1.000
_cell.angle_alpha   90.00
_cell.angle_beta   90.00
_cell.angle_gamma   90.00
#
_symmetry.space_group_name_H-M   'P 1'
#
loop_
_entity.id
_entity.type
_entity.pdbx_description
1 polymer ?
#
loop_
_entity_poly.entity_id
_entity_poly.type
_entity_poly.pdbx_seq_one_letter_code
_entity_poly.pdbx_strand_id
1 'polypeptide(L)'
;MKKQKTLTMAVLSGMLLAQTALPLAQTFAQEDTSQETSQAAESKSDAQSMTEMESTQGSVTETEDASQGESSEEKSKKDEIPTDPEELKALIKEYGHKITVNGHQMNIYEMGEEHKGQSKTLVFMPGLGEASQPLTHKNLLDLLAKKYHILVVEPFGYGLSDVSHEERTVDTIIDELHQALQQEKVDKYLLVAHSLSGIYAMKYAQKYPEEVQGVVGMDTSTPMMNGFMDMQHEEAPVDDSGAATDLPEIPDVDDEVNEQYKLIAQLNLNNEDVADESERSNQVLLDNKDEKIPAGIPALYLLAQDSYEDIEMRREFMDKITEDWEEQHVSMSENPDEVETHVLEGDHLIYMTQYEEMARLIDEFAQKIK
;
A
#
# COMPACT_ATOMS: atom_id res chain seq x y z
N MET A 1 -47.78 -6.61 3.30
CA MET A 1 -47.11 -5.41 3.83
C MET A 1 -46.06 -5.88 4.84
N LYS A 2 -44.82 -6.07 4.37
CA LYS A 2 -43.70 -6.52 5.21
C LYS A 2 -43.17 -5.31 5.98
N LYS A 3 -43.02 -5.46 7.30
CA LYS A 3 -42.42 -4.47 8.19
C LYS A 3 -40.95 -4.29 7.81
N GLN A 4 -40.57 -3.05 7.48
CA GLN A 4 -39.16 -2.63 7.43
C GLN A 4 -38.55 -2.87 8.82
N LYS A 5 -37.50 -3.68 8.87
CA LYS A 5 -36.55 -3.68 9.98
C LYS A 5 -35.53 -2.59 9.68
N THR A 6 -35.65 -1.47 10.37
CA THR A 6 -34.55 -0.50 10.52
C THR A 6 -33.51 -1.18 11.41
N LEU A 7 -32.32 -1.45 10.87
CA LEU A 7 -31.18 -1.92 11.66
C LEU A 7 -30.09 -0.84 11.55
N THR A 8 -29.94 -0.10 12.64
CA THR A 8 -28.74 0.68 12.93
C THR A 8 -27.62 -0.33 13.16
N MET A 9 -26.60 -0.36 12.29
CA MET A 9 -25.43 -1.23 12.47
C MET A 9 -24.17 -0.40 12.40
N ALA A 10 -23.31 -0.63 13.38
CA ALA A 10 -22.04 0.05 13.59
C ALA A 10 -21.09 -0.20 12.43
N VAL A 11 -20.44 0.88 12.00
CA VAL A 11 -19.29 0.94 11.11
C VAL A 11 -18.08 0.40 11.87
N LEU A 12 -17.29 -0.50 11.29
CA LEU A 12 -15.80 -0.51 11.28
C LEU A 12 -15.24 -1.83 10.71
N SER A 13 -14.10 -1.70 10.03
CA SER A 13 -13.17 -2.70 9.46
C SER A 13 -13.56 -3.25 8.09
N GLY A 14 -12.73 -3.19 7.03
CA GLY A 14 -11.35 -2.73 6.87
C GLY A 14 -11.14 -2.19 5.46
N MET A 15 -10.50 -1.03 5.39
CA MET A 15 -10.16 -0.32 4.15
C MET A 15 -8.87 -0.89 3.58
N LEU A 16 -8.85 -1.04 2.25
CA LEU A 16 -7.66 -0.92 1.40
C LEU A 16 -6.71 0.07 2.06
N LEU A 17 -5.49 -0.35 2.42
CA LEU A 17 -4.53 0.43 3.22
C LEU A 17 -4.00 1.65 2.44
N ALA A 18 -4.88 2.64 2.35
CA ALA A 18 -4.72 4.05 2.06
C ALA A 18 -6.14 4.66 2.08
N GLN A 19 -6.80 4.65 3.24
CA GLN A 19 -7.92 5.54 3.56
C GLN A 19 -8.32 5.31 5.02
N THR A 20 -8.24 6.35 5.83
CA THR A 20 -8.82 6.38 7.17
C THR A 20 -10.29 6.75 7.06
N ALA A 21 -11.15 5.97 7.70
CA ALA A 21 -12.57 6.26 7.85
C ALA A 21 -12.82 7.61 8.53
N LEU A 22 -13.85 8.38 8.09
CA LEU A 22 -14.89 9.02 8.92
C LEU A 22 -15.95 9.80 8.08
N PRO A 23 -17.10 10.21 8.67
CA PRO A 23 -18.44 9.80 8.28
C PRO A 23 -19.08 10.57 7.11
N LEU A 24 -20.04 9.88 6.46
CA LEU A 24 -21.05 10.40 5.53
C LEU A 24 -21.60 11.79 5.91
N ALA A 25 -21.39 12.76 5.02
CA ALA A 25 -22.32 13.88 4.81
C ALA A 25 -22.50 14.12 3.30
N GLN A 26 -23.70 13.81 2.83
CA GLN A 26 -24.17 13.90 1.45
C GLN A 26 -24.07 15.32 0.88
N THR A 27 -23.69 15.45 -0.40
CA THR A 27 -24.32 16.43 -1.29
C THR A 27 -24.39 15.88 -2.72
N PHE A 28 -25.55 15.29 -3.07
CA PHE A 28 -26.02 15.29 -4.46
C PHE A 28 -26.91 16.52 -4.64
N ALA A 29 -26.48 17.46 -5.48
CA ALA A 29 -27.34 18.53 -5.98
C ALA A 29 -27.90 18.09 -7.34
N GLN A 30 -29.21 17.81 -7.39
CA GLN A 30 -29.98 17.93 -8.63
C GLN A 30 -30.64 19.30 -8.65
N GLU A 31 -30.44 20.03 -9.75
CA GLU A 31 -31.22 21.19 -10.15
C GLU A 31 -32.70 20.79 -10.31
N ASP A 32 -33.61 21.48 -9.63
CA ASP A 32 -34.46 22.51 -10.24
C ASP A 32 -35.64 22.84 -9.28
N THR A 33 -35.79 24.12 -8.96
CA THR A 33 -36.73 24.63 -7.96
C THR A 33 -38.08 24.98 -8.57
N SER A 34 -39.17 24.47 -7.99
CA SER A 34 -40.49 25.11 -8.09
C SER A 34 -41.15 25.28 -6.73
N GLN A 35 -41.50 26.54 -6.46
CA GLN A 35 -42.46 27.16 -5.53
C GLN A 35 -43.26 26.25 -4.56
N GLU A 36 -43.29 26.60 -3.28
CA GLU A 36 -44.38 27.35 -2.62
C GLU A 36 -44.19 27.47 -1.10
N THR A 37 -44.92 28.44 -0.55
CA THR A 37 -44.88 29.08 0.77
C THR A 37 -45.56 28.33 1.94
N SER A 38 -45.15 28.62 3.19
CA SER A 38 -45.97 28.99 4.38
C SER A 38 -45.24 28.63 5.70
N GLN A 39 -44.84 29.60 6.52
CA GLN A 39 -45.52 30.16 7.71
C GLN A 39 -45.63 29.27 8.96
N ALA A 40 -44.85 29.69 9.99
CA ALA A 40 -45.29 30.14 11.33
C ALA A 40 -45.33 29.20 12.56
N ALA A 41 -45.01 29.86 13.69
CA ALA A 41 -45.36 29.63 15.11
C ALA A 41 -44.38 28.77 15.95
N GLU A 42 -43.61 29.40 16.87
CA GLU A 42 -43.88 29.63 18.32
C GLU A 42 -43.62 28.37 19.18
N SER A 43 -42.98 28.34 20.36
CA SER A 43 -42.70 29.34 21.41
C SER A 43 -41.79 28.78 22.53
N LYS A 44 -41.09 29.69 23.25
CA LYS A 44 -40.84 29.83 24.73
C LYS A 44 -40.18 28.70 25.56
N SER A 45 -39.03 28.99 26.18
CA SER A 45 -38.77 29.36 27.62
C SER A 45 -38.48 28.10 28.48
N ASP A 46 -37.52 28.03 29.40
CA ASP A 46 -37.17 28.91 30.51
C ASP A 46 -35.73 28.68 31.04
N ALA A 47 -35.33 29.55 31.96
CA ALA A 47 -33.98 29.91 32.36
C ALA A 47 -33.47 29.27 33.67
N GLN A 48 -32.15 29.45 33.91
CA GLN A 48 -31.46 29.68 35.21
C GLN A 48 -31.52 28.55 36.27
N SER A 49 -30.56 28.32 37.18
CA SER A 49 -29.24 28.83 37.56
C SER A 49 -28.85 28.04 38.83
N MET A 50 -27.55 27.84 39.13
CA MET A 50 -26.91 28.09 40.44
C MET A 50 -25.65 27.24 40.68
N THR A 51 -24.59 27.98 40.99
CA THR A 51 -23.31 27.67 41.64
C THR A 51 -23.53 27.31 43.13
N GLU A 52 -22.68 26.58 43.87
CA GLU A 52 -21.38 26.96 44.46
C GLU A 52 -20.84 25.83 45.39
N MET A 53 -19.50 25.74 45.54
CA MET A 53 -18.69 25.44 46.77
C MET A 53 -18.77 24.05 47.47
N GLU A 54 -17.76 23.48 48.14
CA GLU A 54 -16.31 23.71 48.35
C GLU A 54 -15.74 22.47 49.09
N SER A 55 -14.45 22.17 48.85
CA SER A 55 -13.38 21.68 49.76
C SER A 55 -13.57 20.52 50.77
N THR A 56 -12.56 19.63 50.82
CA THR A 56 -11.85 19.29 52.07
C THR A 56 -10.47 18.66 51.80
N GLN A 57 -9.47 19.12 52.55
CA GLN A 57 -8.06 18.68 52.57
C GLN A 57 -7.84 17.37 53.34
N GLY A 58 -6.75 16.67 53.00
CA GLY A 58 -6.07 15.70 53.86
C GLY A 58 -4.61 15.50 53.42
N SER A 59 -3.67 16.03 54.20
CA SER A 59 -2.22 15.83 54.11
C SER A 59 -1.79 14.65 54.99
N VAL A 60 -0.73 13.90 54.63
CA VAL A 60 0.40 13.46 55.51
C VAL A 60 1.53 12.81 54.67
N THR A 61 2.69 13.51 54.64
CA THR A 61 4.14 13.16 54.63
C THR A 61 4.78 11.94 53.93
N GLU A 62 5.73 12.28 53.04
CA GLU A 62 7.13 11.82 52.85
C GLU A 62 7.64 10.46 53.37
N THR A 63 8.27 9.72 52.46
CA THR A 63 9.63 9.14 52.64
C THR A 63 10.37 9.13 51.30
N GLU A 64 11.56 9.75 51.29
CA GLU A 64 12.56 9.69 50.21
C GLU A 64 13.16 8.27 50.12
N ASP A 65 13.27 7.72 48.91
CA ASP A 65 14.30 6.74 48.58
C ASP A 65 14.90 7.11 47.22
N ALA A 66 16.22 7.27 47.22
CA ALA A 66 17.01 7.71 46.09
C ALA A 66 17.43 6.50 45.27
N SER A 67 16.72 6.25 44.18
CA SER A 67 17.27 5.47 43.06
C SER A 67 17.32 6.37 41.83
N GLN A 68 18.49 6.42 41.19
CA GLN A 68 18.76 7.21 40.01
C GLN A 68 17.80 6.78 38.89
N GLY A 69 16.72 7.53 38.71
CA GLY A 69 15.91 7.49 37.51
C GLY A 69 16.65 8.27 36.44
N GLU A 70 17.10 7.58 35.39
CA GLU A 70 17.22 8.21 34.08
C GLU A 70 15.91 8.96 33.81
N SER A 71 16.02 10.27 33.60
CA SER A 71 14.88 11.17 33.50
C SER A 71 13.91 10.71 32.43
N SER A 72 12.63 10.64 32.77
CA SER A 72 11.51 10.39 31.86
C SER A 72 11.41 11.38 30.69
N GLU A 73 12.08 12.54 30.77
CA GLU A 73 12.21 13.50 29.67
C GLU A 73 13.19 13.06 28.56
N GLU A 74 14.13 12.17 28.85
CA GLU A 74 15.10 11.69 27.85
C GLU A 74 14.56 10.47 27.09
N LYS A 75 13.63 9.71 27.70
CA LYS A 75 12.83 8.70 27.01
C LYS A 75 11.75 9.32 26.12
N SER A 76 11.13 10.42 26.53
CA SER A 76 10.02 11.02 25.75
C SER A 76 10.46 11.64 24.42
N LYS A 77 11.75 11.96 24.24
CA LYS A 77 12.30 12.43 22.96
C LYS A 77 12.65 11.31 21.98
N LYS A 78 12.71 10.06 22.45
CA LYS A 78 13.10 8.91 21.62
C LYS A 78 11.94 8.34 20.81
N ASP A 79 10.71 8.72 21.17
CA ASP A 79 9.47 8.20 20.58
C ASP A 79 8.88 9.11 19.48
N GLU A 80 9.38 10.34 19.31
CA GLU A 80 8.94 11.25 18.23
C GLU A 80 9.79 11.03 16.98
N ILE A 81 9.13 10.68 15.86
CA ILE A 81 9.78 10.51 14.56
C ILE A 81 10.18 11.91 14.05
N PRO A 82 11.47 12.18 13.74
CA PRO A 82 11.87 13.48 13.20
C PRO A 82 11.20 13.80 11.87
N THR A 83 10.90 15.07 11.60
CA THR A 83 10.29 15.50 10.33
C THR A 83 11.25 16.24 9.40
N ASP A 84 12.45 16.60 9.88
CA ASP A 84 13.49 17.22 9.05
C ASP A 84 14.17 16.17 8.15
N PRO A 85 14.19 16.35 6.80
CA PRO A 85 14.76 15.36 5.89
C PRO A 85 16.25 15.08 6.09
N GLU A 86 17.05 16.06 6.54
CA GLU A 86 18.49 15.85 6.73
C GLU A 86 18.77 15.10 8.04
N GLU A 87 17.96 15.33 9.08
CA GLU A 87 17.99 14.52 10.29
C GLU A 87 17.56 13.08 10.01
N LEU A 88 16.46 12.87 9.27
CA LEU A 88 16.00 11.55 8.86
C LEU A 88 17.08 10.80 8.09
N LYS A 89 17.69 11.41 7.06
CA LYS A 89 18.79 10.80 6.30
C LYS A 89 20.00 10.45 7.16
N ALA A 90 20.29 11.22 8.21
CA ALA A 90 21.40 10.94 9.12
C ALA A 90 21.12 9.72 10.04
N LEU A 91 19.84 9.42 10.30
CA LEU A 91 19.40 8.29 11.12
C LEU A 91 19.17 7.02 10.30
N ILE A 92 18.75 7.16 9.05
CA ILE A 92 18.48 6.06 8.13
C ILE A 92 19.79 5.34 7.78
N LYS A 93 19.83 4.03 8.01
CA LYS A 93 20.89 3.15 7.52
C LYS A 93 20.70 2.83 6.04
N GLU A 94 21.69 3.16 5.21
CA GLU A 94 21.71 2.79 3.78
C GLU A 94 21.65 1.26 3.57
N TYR A 95 20.92 0.84 2.53
CA TYR A 95 20.88 -0.53 2.03
C TYR A 95 20.79 -0.53 0.49
N GLY A 96 21.12 -1.69 -0.10
CA GLY A 96 21.18 -1.84 -1.55
C GLY A 96 22.35 -1.07 -2.16
N HIS A 97 22.24 -0.79 -3.46
CA HIS A 97 23.18 0.03 -4.20
C HIS A 97 22.44 0.99 -5.14
N LYS A 98 23.08 2.12 -5.43
CA LYS A 98 22.53 3.13 -6.35
C LYS A 98 22.99 2.89 -7.78
N ILE A 99 22.06 3.05 -8.72
CA ILE A 99 22.34 3.19 -10.14
C ILE A 99 21.79 4.52 -10.65
N THR A 100 22.31 5.01 -11.77
CA THR A 100 21.81 6.25 -12.39
C THR A 100 20.80 5.90 -13.47
N VAL A 101 19.55 6.33 -13.32
CA VAL A 101 18.48 6.20 -14.32
C VAL A 101 17.95 7.60 -14.62
N ASN A 102 17.89 7.98 -15.90
CA ASN A 102 17.47 9.32 -16.34
C ASN A 102 18.17 10.52 -15.64
N GLY A 103 19.35 10.30 -15.04
CA GLY A 103 20.10 11.35 -14.31
C GLY A 103 19.85 11.41 -12.80
N HIS A 104 19.00 10.54 -12.27
CA HIS A 104 18.67 10.42 -10.84
C HIS A 104 19.17 9.08 -10.28
N GLN A 105 19.36 9.01 -8.97
CA GLN A 105 19.86 7.83 -8.27
C GLN A 105 18.69 6.93 -7.84
N MET A 106 18.61 5.76 -8.47
CA MET A 106 17.65 4.71 -8.14
C MET A 106 18.32 3.66 -7.25
N ASN A 107 17.65 3.24 -6.19
CA ASN A 107 18.11 2.21 -5.28
C ASN A 107 17.65 0.82 -5.73
N ILE A 108 18.58 -0.13 -5.69
CA ILE A 108 18.30 -1.55 -5.94
C ILE A 108 18.78 -2.34 -4.74
N TYR A 109 17.89 -3.14 -4.17
CA TYR A 109 18.24 -4.10 -3.13
C TYR A 109 18.32 -5.50 -3.73
N GLU A 110 19.52 -6.08 -3.75
CA GLU A 110 19.81 -7.39 -4.34
C GLU A 110 20.00 -8.44 -3.24
N MET A 111 19.36 -9.61 -3.42
CA MET A 111 19.53 -10.78 -2.54
C MET A 111 19.70 -12.06 -3.36
N GLY A 112 20.35 -13.07 -2.78
CA GLY A 112 20.56 -14.37 -3.45
C GLY A 112 21.47 -14.26 -4.67
N GLU A 113 22.51 -13.41 -4.62
CA GLU A 113 23.48 -13.21 -5.71
C GLU A 113 24.11 -14.54 -6.17
N GLU A 114 24.29 -15.50 -5.25
CA GLU A 114 24.78 -16.84 -5.56
C GLU A 114 23.90 -17.62 -6.55
N HIS A 115 22.64 -17.21 -6.72
CA HIS A 115 21.68 -17.81 -7.65
C HIS A 115 21.61 -17.08 -8.99
N LYS A 116 22.30 -15.94 -9.15
CA LYS A 116 22.33 -15.16 -10.40
C LYS A 116 22.80 -16.01 -11.57
N GLY A 117 21.98 -16.09 -12.62
CA GLY A 117 22.23 -16.93 -13.80
C GLY A 117 22.12 -18.45 -13.57
N GLN A 118 21.75 -18.89 -12.37
CA GLN A 118 21.57 -20.30 -12.00
C GLN A 118 20.09 -20.63 -11.71
N SER A 119 19.36 -19.67 -11.16
CA SER A 119 17.91 -19.73 -10.96
C SER A 119 17.21 -18.66 -11.81
N LYS A 120 15.88 -18.61 -11.70
CA LYS A 120 15.12 -17.43 -12.14
C LYS A 120 15.48 -16.22 -11.26
N THR A 121 15.42 -15.04 -11.86
CA THR A 121 15.47 -13.77 -11.14
C THR A 121 14.05 -13.34 -10.82
N LEU A 122 13.78 -12.96 -9.57
CA LEU A 122 12.53 -12.35 -9.15
C LEU A 122 12.75 -10.84 -9.05
N VAL A 123 11.92 -10.06 -9.73
CA VAL A 123 11.96 -8.59 -9.70
C VAL A 123 10.73 -8.09 -8.96
N PHE A 124 10.94 -7.52 -7.79
CA PHE A 124 9.87 -6.99 -6.95
C PHE A 124 9.49 -5.57 -7.35
N MET A 125 8.19 -5.31 -7.37
CA MET A 125 7.57 -4.02 -7.69
C MET A 125 6.63 -3.62 -6.53
N PRO A 126 6.83 -2.46 -5.89
CA PRO A 126 6.05 -2.05 -4.72
C PRO A 126 4.61 -1.68 -5.06
N GLY A 127 3.74 -1.66 -4.04
CA GLY A 127 2.43 -1.02 -4.14
C GLY A 127 2.55 0.50 -4.10
N LEU A 128 1.52 1.21 -4.56
CA LEU A 128 1.46 2.67 -4.49
C LEU A 128 1.69 3.16 -3.05
N GLY A 129 2.65 4.06 -2.87
CA GLY A 129 2.95 4.68 -1.57
C GLY A 129 3.65 3.77 -0.55
N GLU A 130 4.04 2.54 -0.93
CA GLU A 130 4.76 1.64 -0.05
C GLU A 130 6.16 2.17 0.27
N ALA A 131 6.40 2.58 1.52
CA ALA A 131 7.61 3.32 1.88
C ALA A 131 8.94 2.59 1.58
N SER A 132 9.01 1.27 1.80
CA SER A 132 10.25 0.50 1.67
C SER A 132 9.97 -1.00 1.52
N GLN A 133 9.83 -1.46 0.28
CA GLN A 133 9.57 -2.87 -0.02
C GLN A 133 10.62 -3.85 0.58
N PRO A 134 11.93 -3.53 0.60
CA PRO A 134 12.92 -4.40 1.25
C PRO A 134 12.67 -4.70 2.73
N LEU A 135 12.03 -3.77 3.46
CA LEU A 135 11.75 -3.91 4.88
C LEU A 135 10.39 -4.59 5.10
N THR A 136 9.35 -4.11 4.42
CA THR A 136 7.98 -4.65 4.55
C THR A 136 7.88 -6.09 4.06
N HIS A 137 8.70 -6.49 3.08
CA HIS A 137 8.75 -7.85 2.54
C HIS A 137 9.89 -8.68 3.13
N LYS A 138 10.60 -8.20 4.16
CA LYS A 138 11.84 -8.83 4.65
C LYS A 138 11.72 -10.34 4.87
N ASN A 139 10.66 -10.79 5.55
CA ASN A 139 10.46 -12.22 5.85
C ASN A 139 10.25 -13.05 4.58
N LEU A 140 9.47 -12.55 3.62
CA LEU A 140 9.25 -13.18 2.33
C LEU A 140 10.56 -13.24 1.50
N LEU A 141 11.29 -12.13 1.44
CA LEU A 141 12.57 -12.03 0.73
C LEU A 141 13.61 -13.00 1.30
N ASP A 142 13.74 -13.08 2.63
CA ASP A 142 14.65 -14.00 3.33
C ASP A 142 14.36 -15.48 3.00
N LEU A 143 13.10 -15.85 2.78
CA LEU A 143 12.71 -17.20 2.38
C LEU A 143 13.04 -17.48 0.92
N LEU A 144 12.71 -16.56 0.01
CA LEU A 144 12.89 -16.72 -1.43
C LEU A 144 14.38 -16.65 -1.84
N ALA A 145 15.18 -15.78 -1.20
CA ALA A 145 16.59 -15.58 -1.49
C ALA A 145 17.45 -16.85 -1.30
N LYS A 146 16.93 -17.86 -0.61
CA LYS A 146 17.58 -19.18 -0.44
C LYS A 146 17.60 -20.02 -1.72
N LYS A 147 16.83 -19.62 -2.74
CA LYS A 147 16.65 -20.37 -3.99
C LYS A 147 16.73 -19.50 -5.24
N TYR A 148 16.45 -18.21 -5.09
CA TYR A 148 16.30 -17.30 -6.21
C TYR A 148 17.24 -16.10 -6.08
N HIS A 149 17.65 -15.59 -7.23
CA HIS A 149 18.22 -14.26 -7.33
C HIS A 149 17.07 -13.25 -7.28
N ILE A 150 17.18 -12.23 -6.45
CA ILE A 150 16.11 -11.26 -6.21
C ILE A 150 16.65 -9.85 -6.41
N LEU A 151 15.89 -9.05 -7.16
CA LEU A 151 16.07 -7.61 -7.25
C LEU A 151 14.80 -6.93 -6.76
N VAL A 152 14.92 -6.08 -5.75
CA VAL A 152 13.87 -5.16 -5.33
C VAL A 152 14.26 -3.79 -5.87
N VAL A 153 13.53 -3.32 -6.88
CA VAL A 153 13.78 -2.01 -7.50
C VAL A 153 12.86 -1.01 -6.83
N GLU A 154 13.44 -0.02 -6.15
CA GLU A 154 12.66 1.05 -5.52
C GLU A 154 12.45 2.16 -6.57
N PRO A 155 11.21 2.42 -7.05
CA PRO A 155 10.96 3.50 -7.99
C PRO A 155 11.35 4.87 -7.42
N PHE A 156 11.47 5.90 -8.26
CA PHE A 156 11.69 7.25 -7.74
C PHE A 156 10.53 7.69 -6.84
N GLY A 157 10.88 8.33 -5.71
CA GLY A 157 9.96 8.64 -4.61
C GLY A 157 9.78 7.52 -3.57
N TYR A 158 10.41 6.36 -3.74
CA TYR A 158 10.28 5.20 -2.84
C TYR A 158 11.60 4.83 -2.17
N GLY A 159 11.50 4.23 -0.98
CA GLY A 159 12.64 3.66 -0.27
C GLY A 159 13.79 4.65 -0.13
N LEU A 160 14.94 4.30 -0.69
CA LEU A 160 16.12 5.18 -0.73
C LEU A 160 16.39 5.76 -2.12
N SER A 161 15.48 5.64 -3.08
CA SER A 161 15.61 6.30 -4.39
C SER A 161 15.39 7.81 -4.30
N ASP A 162 15.99 8.55 -5.22
CA ASP A 162 15.75 9.99 -5.35
C ASP A 162 14.25 10.27 -5.62
N VAL A 163 13.81 11.48 -5.27
CA VAL A 163 12.63 12.10 -5.88
C VAL A 163 13.07 12.69 -7.22
N SER A 164 12.44 12.25 -8.31
CA SER A 164 12.83 12.61 -9.67
C SER A 164 12.26 13.96 -10.11
N HIS A 165 11.08 14.35 -9.59
CA HIS A 165 10.29 15.50 -10.06
C HIS A 165 9.79 15.36 -11.51
N GLU A 166 9.76 14.13 -12.04
CA GLU A 166 9.25 13.79 -13.36
C GLU A 166 7.82 13.22 -13.24
N GLU A 167 7.02 13.34 -14.31
CA GLU A 167 5.67 12.77 -14.32
C GLU A 167 5.69 11.24 -14.15
N ARG A 168 4.99 10.73 -13.14
CA ARG A 168 4.87 9.31 -12.78
C ARG A 168 3.77 8.61 -13.57
N THR A 169 3.86 8.72 -14.90
CA THR A 169 3.00 7.94 -15.80
C THR A 169 3.41 6.45 -15.79
N VAL A 170 2.49 5.57 -16.19
CA VAL A 170 2.78 4.14 -16.39
C VAL A 170 4.02 3.95 -17.27
N ASP A 171 4.09 4.66 -18.39
CA ASP A 171 5.21 4.55 -19.34
C ASP A 171 6.53 5.01 -18.72
N THR A 172 6.52 6.08 -17.92
CA THR A 172 7.71 6.57 -17.20
C THR A 172 8.23 5.49 -16.24
N ILE A 173 7.36 4.97 -15.37
CA ILE A 173 7.73 3.99 -14.34
C ILE A 173 8.28 2.71 -14.97
N ILE A 174 7.63 2.18 -16.02
CA ILE A 174 8.10 0.93 -16.67
C ILE A 174 9.41 1.14 -17.44
N ASP A 175 9.64 2.33 -18.03
CA ASP A 175 10.88 2.60 -18.77
C ASP A 175 12.06 2.82 -17.84
N GLU A 176 11.83 3.40 -16.66
CA GLU A 176 12.84 3.48 -15.60
C GLU A 176 13.19 2.10 -15.06
N LEU A 177 12.17 1.27 -14.77
CA LEU A 177 12.38 -0.11 -14.36
C LEU A 177 13.16 -0.90 -15.42
N HIS A 178 12.80 -0.78 -16.69
CA HIS A 178 13.52 -1.45 -17.78
C HIS A 178 14.98 -1.00 -17.84
N GLN A 179 15.23 0.32 -17.80
CA GLN A 179 16.59 0.87 -17.77
C GLN A 179 17.41 0.35 -16.58
N ALA A 180 16.79 0.23 -15.41
CA ALA A 180 17.43 -0.33 -14.22
C ALA A 180 17.83 -1.78 -14.43
N LEU A 181 16.91 -2.63 -14.90
CA LEU A 181 17.16 -4.05 -15.13
C LEU A 181 18.22 -4.30 -16.23
N GLN A 182 18.26 -3.46 -17.27
CA GLN A 182 19.30 -3.51 -18.30
C GLN A 182 20.69 -3.18 -17.74
N GLN A 183 20.78 -2.23 -16.80
CA GLN A 183 22.05 -1.92 -16.12
C GLN A 183 22.50 -3.04 -15.18
N GLU A 184 21.56 -3.73 -14.53
CA GLU A 184 21.80 -4.94 -13.73
C GLU A 184 22.11 -6.18 -14.56
N LYS A 185 22.00 -6.08 -15.90
CA LYS A 185 22.26 -7.14 -16.88
C LYS A 185 21.39 -8.38 -16.63
N VAL A 186 20.12 -8.13 -16.32
CA VAL A 186 19.12 -9.17 -16.15
C VAL A 186 18.18 -9.14 -17.36
N ASP A 187 18.32 -10.15 -18.23
CA ASP A 187 17.57 -10.21 -19.49
C ASP A 187 16.25 -11.00 -19.37
N LYS A 188 16.08 -11.78 -18.29
CA LYS A 188 14.88 -12.60 -18.04
C LYS A 188 14.54 -12.68 -16.56
N TYR A 189 13.26 -12.51 -16.23
CA TYR A 189 12.79 -12.45 -14.84
C TYR A 189 11.31 -12.80 -14.69
N LEU A 190 10.93 -13.16 -13.47
CA LEU A 190 9.55 -13.12 -13.00
C LEU A 190 9.30 -11.77 -12.34
N LEU A 191 8.23 -11.09 -12.74
CA LEU A 191 7.78 -9.87 -12.07
C LEU A 191 6.96 -10.26 -10.84
N VAL A 192 7.25 -9.67 -9.69
CA VAL A 192 6.55 -9.89 -8.42
C VAL A 192 5.95 -8.55 -7.98
N ALA A 193 4.68 -8.33 -8.31
CA ALA A 193 4.01 -7.04 -8.20
C ALA A 193 3.02 -7.00 -7.04
N HIS A 194 3.02 -5.91 -6.29
CA HIS A 194 2.04 -5.62 -5.25
C HIS A 194 1.05 -4.55 -5.67
N SER A 195 -0.24 -4.72 -5.37
CA SER A 195 -1.24 -3.66 -5.49
C SER A 195 -1.27 -3.01 -6.89
N LEU A 196 -1.15 -1.68 -7.00
CA LEU A 196 -1.17 -0.93 -8.27
C LEU A 196 -0.13 -1.44 -9.29
N SER A 197 0.99 -2.01 -8.83
CA SER A 197 1.98 -2.61 -9.72
C SER A 197 1.45 -3.80 -10.53
N GLY A 198 0.25 -4.34 -10.25
CA GLY A 198 -0.42 -5.27 -11.16
C GLY A 198 -0.62 -4.68 -12.56
N ILE A 199 -1.00 -3.40 -12.65
CA ILE A 199 -1.13 -2.69 -13.92
C ILE A 199 0.23 -2.46 -14.56
N TYR A 200 1.23 -2.06 -13.76
CA TYR A 200 2.59 -1.84 -14.27
C TYR A 200 3.22 -3.13 -14.79
N ALA A 201 3.07 -4.25 -14.07
CA ALA A 201 3.56 -5.56 -14.50
C ALA A 201 2.86 -6.05 -15.77
N MET A 202 1.54 -5.84 -15.89
CA MET A 202 0.80 -6.12 -17.11
C MET A 202 1.33 -5.33 -18.31
N LYS A 203 1.49 -4.00 -18.15
CA LYS A 203 2.00 -3.13 -19.22
C LYS A 203 3.46 -3.41 -19.56
N TYR A 204 4.27 -3.75 -18.56
CA TYR A 204 5.64 -4.19 -18.75
C TYR A 204 5.71 -5.48 -19.57
N ALA A 205 4.89 -6.48 -19.23
CA ALA A 205 4.82 -7.75 -19.95
C ALA A 205 4.36 -7.58 -21.41
N GLN A 206 3.50 -6.61 -21.70
CA GLN A 206 3.13 -6.26 -23.07
C GLN A 206 4.28 -5.61 -23.85
N LYS A 207 5.04 -4.72 -23.21
CA LYS A 207 6.13 -3.96 -23.84
C LYS A 207 7.39 -4.81 -24.06
N TYR A 208 7.68 -5.70 -23.12
CA TYR A 208 8.89 -6.54 -23.08
C TYR A 208 8.58 -8.04 -22.91
N PRO A 209 7.73 -8.66 -23.75
CA PRO A 209 7.24 -10.03 -23.55
C PRO A 209 8.33 -11.10 -23.61
N GLU A 210 9.45 -10.82 -24.28
CA GLU A 210 10.57 -11.77 -24.39
C GLU A 210 11.46 -11.81 -23.13
N GLU A 211 11.33 -10.81 -22.25
CA GLU A 211 12.07 -10.67 -21.00
C GLU A 211 11.27 -11.23 -19.81
N VAL A 212 9.94 -11.14 -19.85
CA VAL A 212 9.07 -11.59 -18.76
C VAL A 212 8.77 -13.08 -18.88
N GLN A 213 9.23 -13.87 -17.89
CA GLN A 213 9.00 -15.31 -17.83
C GLN A 213 7.63 -15.67 -17.20
N GLY A 214 7.01 -14.73 -16.50
CA GLY A 214 5.77 -14.89 -15.76
C GLY A 214 5.55 -13.73 -14.79
N VAL A 215 4.32 -13.61 -14.28
CA VAL A 215 3.92 -12.58 -13.32
C VAL A 215 3.42 -13.23 -12.03
N VAL A 216 3.85 -12.71 -10.90
CA VAL A 216 3.32 -13.02 -9.56
C VAL A 216 2.68 -11.75 -9.03
N GLY A 217 1.37 -11.75 -8.80
CA GLY A 217 0.65 -10.67 -8.15
C GLY A 217 0.40 -10.96 -6.67
N MET A 218 0.72 -10.00 -5.82
CA MET A 218 0.39 -9.97 -4.39
C MET A 218 -0.74 -8.95 -4.25
N ASP A 219 -1.96 -9.46 -4.09
CA ASP A 219 -3.22 -8.71 -4.00
C ASP A 219 -3.27 -7.48 -4.92
N THR A 220 -3.08 -7.72 -6.21
CA THR A 220 -2.88 -6.65 -7.19
C THR A 220 -4.17 -5.90 -7.52
N SER A 221 -4.02 -4.64 -7.93
CA SER A 221 -5.11 -3.92 -8.58
C SER A 221 -5.36 -4.49 -9.98
N THR A 222 -6.63 -4.62 -10.34
CA THR A 222 -7.06 -5.02 -11.69
C THR A 222 -7.70 -3.82 -12.41
N PRO A 223 -7.66 -3.80 -13.76
CA PRO A 223 -8.43 -2.81 -14.49
C PRO A 223 -9.89 -2.88 -14.09
N MET A 224 -10.54 -1.72 -13.95
CA MET A 224 -11.97 -1.63 -13.60
C MET A 224 -12.39 -2.18 -12.22
N MET A 225 -11.48 -2.55 -11.30
CA MET A 225 -11.84 -3.15 -9.99
C MET A 225 -12.92 -2.38 -9.21
N ASN A 226 -12.93 -1.05 -9.34
CA ASN A 226 -13.84 -0.15 -8.61
C ASN A 226 -15.07 0.28 -9.40
N GLY A 227 -15.35 -0.31 -10.57
CA GLY A 227 -16.58 -0.01 -11.33
C GLY A 227 -16.79 1.48 -11.69
N PHE A 228 -15.71 2.20 -12.01
CA PHE A 228 -15.67 3.66 -12.30
C PHE A 228 -15.82 4.59 -11.08
N MET A 229 -15.68 4.11 -9.86
CA MET A 229 -15.58 5.02 -8.71
C MET A 229 -14.24 5.74 -8.73
N ASP A 230 -14.30 7.06 -8.62
CA ASP A 230 -13.16 7.91 -8.37
C ASP A 230 -12.83 7.81 -6.87
N MET A 231 -11.72 7.17 -6.54
CA MET A 231 -11.19 7.16 -5.18
C MET A 231 -10.40 8.44 -4.99
N GLN A 232 -10.95 9.40 -4.23
CA GLN A 232 -10.24 10.65 -3.99
C GLN A 232 -8.89 10.36 -3.32
N HIS A 233 -7.85 11.00 -3.83
CA HIS A 233 -6.52 10.96 -3.23
C HIS A 233 -6.52 11.80 -1.97
N GLU A 234 -6.12 11.18 -0.86
CA GLU A 234 -5.88 11.86 0.40
C GLU A 234 -4.39 11.72 0.72
N GLU A 235 -3.79 12.83 1.16
CA GLU A 235 -2.43 12.81 1.70
C GLU A 235 -2.37 11.86 2.90
N ALA A 236 -1.21 11.23 3.10
CA ALA A 236 -1.02 10.38 4.26
C ALA A 236 -1.20 11.19 5.55
N PRO A 237 -1.94 10.66 6.55
CA PRO A 237 -2.29 11.42 7.75
C PRO A 237 -1.06 11.72 8.59
N VAL A 238 -1.03 12.94 9.14
CA VAL A 238 0.02 13.44 10.02
C VAL A 238 -0.55 14.03 11.31
N ASP A 239 0.25 14.00 12.37
CA ASP A 239 -0.05 14.72 13.60
C ASP A 239 0.29 16.22 13.49
N ASP A 240 0.08 16.97 14.59
CA ASP A 240 0.36 18.41 14.65
C ASP A 240 1.84 18.76 14.41
N SER A 241 2.76 17.79 14.51
CA SER A 241 4.19 17.96 14.25
C SER A 241 4.58 17.67 12.80
N GLY A 242 3.68 17.06 12.02
CA GLY A 242 3.93 16.58 10.67
C GLY A 242 4.44 15.14 10.61
N ALA A 243 4.41 14.40 11.73
CA ALA A 243 4.81 13.00 11.77
C ALA A 243 3.66 12.09 11.33
N ALA A 244 3.97 11.04 10.56
CA ALA A 244 3.00 10.07 10.07
C ALA A 244 2.34 9.28 11.21
N THR A 245 1.01 9.13 11.19
CA THR A 245 0.25 8.56 12.33
C THR A 245 -0.23 7.12 12.15
N ASP A 246 -0.33 6.62 10.92
CA ASP A 246 -0.94 5.31 10.60
C ASP A 246 0.02 4.37 9.86
N LEU A 247 1.29 4.34 10.29
CA LEU A 247 2.28 3.44 9.70
C LEU A 247 2.08 2.01 10.21
N PRO A 248 2.04 0.99 9.32
CA PRO A 248 1.94 -0.40 9.74
C PRO A 248 3.20 -0.83 10.50
N GLU A 249 3.02 -1.80 11.40
CA GLU A 249 4.11 -2.47 12.08
C GLU A 249 4.38 -3.81 11.38
N ILE A 250 5.63 -4.04 11.00
CA ILE A 250 6.05 -5.27 10.35
C ILE A 250 6.13 -6.36 11.44
N PRO A 251 5.37 -7.46 11.33
CA PRO A 251 5.40 -8.52 12.32
C PRO A 251 6.67 -9.38 12.20
N ASP A 252 7.04 -10.06 13.29
CA ASP A 252 8.12 -11.05 13.34
C ASP A 252 9.50 -10.54 12.86
N VAL A 253 9.78 -9.25 13.03
CA VAL A 253 11.10 -8.64 12.77
C VAL A 253 11.65 -7.96 14.01
N ASP A 254 12.96 -7.70 14.02
CA ASP A 254 13.62 -6.96 15.11
C ASP A 254 13.09 -5.51 15.17
N ASP A 255 13.07 -4.92 16.36
CA ASP A 255 12.59 -3.54 16.60
C ASP A 255 13.31 -2.54 15.68
N GLU A 256 14.60 -2.73 15.42
CA GLU A 256 15.40 -1.88 14.55
C GLU A 256 14.88 -1.85 13.10
N VAL A 257 14.23 -2.92 12.62
CA VAL A 257 13.61 -2.96 11.28
C VAL A 257 12.39 -2.06 11.24
N ASN A 258 11.55 -2.11 12.28
CA ASN A 258 10.38 -1.25 12.39
C ASN A 258 10.77 0.22 12.63
N GLU A 259 11.81 0.50 13.42
CA GLU A 259 12.37 1.85 13.58
C GLU A 259 12.86 2.41 12.23
N GLN A 260 13.65 1.63 11.49
CA GLN A 260 14.15 2.02 10.17
C GLN A 260 13.00 2.26 9.18
N TYR A 261 11.99 1.39 9.17
CA TYR A 261 10.82 1.52 8.30
C TYR A 261 10.09 2.85 8.57
N LYS A 262 9.86 3.20 9.84
CA LYS A 262 9.21 4.46 10.23
C LYS A 262 9.98 5.68 9.76
N LEU A 263 11.31 5.67 9.86
CA LEU A 263 12.15 6.77 9.39
C LEU A 263 12.05 6.94 7.86
N ILE A 264 12.08 5.85 7.10
CA ILE A 264 11.98 5.90 5.63
C ILE A 264 10.57 6.33 5.21
N ALA A 265 9.53 5.81 5.86
CA ALA A 265 8.15 6.21 5.61
C ALA A 265 7.94 7.71 5.85
N GLN A 266 8.54 8.24 6.92
CA GLN A 266 8.51 9.68 7.18
C GLN A 266 9.31 10.49 6.16
N LEU A 267 10.47 9.99 5.71
CA LEU A 267 11.30 10.66 4.70
C LEU A 267 10.56 10.80 3.36
N ASN A 268 9.84 9.76 2.97
CA ASN A 268 9.14 9.68 1.69
C ASN A 268 7.71 10.21 1.77
N LEU A 269 7.26 10.65 2.95
CA LEU A 269 5.88 11.06 3.19
C LEU A 269 5.46 12.18 2.23
N ASN A 270 4.37 11.96 1.49
CA ASN A 270 3.76 12.94 0.58
C ASN A 270 4.77 13.60 -0.40
N ASN A 271 5.80 12.87 -0.83
CA ASN A 271 6.75 13.39 -1.82
C ASN A 271 6.09 13.55 -3.21
N GLU A 272 6.65 14.46 -4.02
CA GLU A 272 6.04 14.88 -5.30
C GLU A 272 5.83 13.73 -6.30
N ASP A 273 6.74 12.75 -6.34
CA ASP A 273 6.62 11.61 -7.26
C ASP A 273 5.45 10.72 -6.81
N VAL A 274 5.41 10.30 -5.54
CA VAL A 274 4.31 9.46 -5.03
C VAL A 274 2.96 10.20 -5.10
N ALA A 275 2.95 11.52 -4.89
CA ALA A 275 1.76 12.33 -5.05
C ALA A 275 1.24 12.33 -6.50
N ASP A 276 2.11 12.55 -7.49
CA ASP A 276 1.73 12.51 -8.91
C ASP A 276 1.30 11.10 -9.35
N GLU A 277 1.96 10.03 -8.87
CA GLU A 277 1.54 8.65 -9.12
C GLU A 277 0.15 8.36 -8.53
N SER A 278 -0.07 8.83 -7.29
CA SER A 278 -1.34 8.69 -6.59
C SER A 278 -2.44 9.38 -7.37
N GLU A 279 -2.29 10.67 -7.73
CA GLU A 279 -3.25 11.46 -8.52
C GLU A 279 -3.68 10.80 -9.85
N ARG A 280 -2.82 9.95 -10.42
CA ARG A 280 -3.08 9.24 -11.67
C ARG A 280 -3.71 7.86 -11.49
N SER A 281 -3.60 7.26 -10.30
CA SER A 281 -3.86 5.85 -10.08
C SER A 281 -5.26 5.40 -10.49
N ASN A 282 -6.31 6.19 -10.22
CA ASN A 282 -7.67 5.85 -10.70
C ASN A 282 -7.76 5.83 -12.23
N GLN A 283 -7.19 6.84 -12.88
CA GLN A 283 -7.22 6.93 -14.34
C GLN A 283 -6.42 5.80 -14.97
N VAL A 284 -5.32 5.37 -14.34
CA VAL A 284 -4.53 4.20 -14.74
C VAL A 284 -5.40 2.93 -14.76
N LEU A 285 -6.26 2.70 -13.76
CA LEU A 285 -7.16 1.53 -13.76
C LEU A 285 -8.18 1.58 -14.92
N LEU A 286 -8.63 2.78 -15.31
CA LEU A 286 -9.62 2.99 -16.36
C LEU A 286 -9.03 2.90 -17.76
N ASP A 287 -7.87 3.51 -17.98
CA ASP A 287 -7.19 3.57 -19.28
C ASP A 287 -6.72 2.18 -19.74
N ASN A 288 -6.51 1.26 -18.79
CA ASN A 288 -6.01 -0.08 -19.04
C ASN A 288 -7.11 -1.16 -19.03
N LYS A 289 -8.40 -0.79 -19.12
CA LYS A 289 -9.55 -1.72 -19.08
C LYS A 289 -9.57 -2.82 -20.14
N ASP A 290 -8.93 -2.58 -21.29
CA ASP A 290 -8.89 -3.53 -22.41
C ASP A 290 -7.52 -4.21 -22.53
N GLU A 291 -6.58 -3.88 -21.64
CA GLU A 291 -5.21 -4.39 -21.66
C GLU A 291 -5.13 -5.72 -20.93
N LYS A 292 -4.21 -6.57 -21.40
CA LYS A 292 -4.01 -7.93 -20.89
C LYS A 292 -2.54 -8.34 -20.99
N ILE A 293 -2.12 -9.22 -20.09
CA ILE A 293 -0.87 -9.97 -20.17
C ILE A 293 -0.93 -10.86 -21.42
N PRO A 294 0.07 -10.77 -22.34
CA PRO A 294 0.10 -11.59 -23.54
C PRO A 294 0.11 -13.10 -23.25
N ALA A 295 -0.56 -13.88 -24.11
CA ALA A 295 -0.56 -15.34 -24.01
C ALA A 295 0.88 -15.90 -24.10
N GLY A 296 1.18 -16.91 -23.28
CA GLY A 296 2.51 -17.49 -23.11
C GLY A 296 3.30 -16.94 -21.92
N ILE A 297 2.77 -15.93 -21.22
CA ILE A 297 3.29 -15.41 -19.96
C ILE A 297 2.36 -15.85 -18.84
N PRO A 298 2.70 -16.92 -18.10
CA PRO A 298 1.84 -17.43 -17.02
C PRO A 298 1.78 -16.44 -15.85
N ALA A 299 0.68 -16.49 -15.10
CA ALA A 299 0.47 -15.64 -13.94
C ALA A 299 0.05 -16.42 -12.69
N LEU A 300 0.57 -16.03 -11.54
CA LEU A 300 0.12 -16.46 -10.21
C LEU A 300 -0.42 -15.23 -9.47
N TYR A 301 -1.63 -15.28 -8.96
CA TYR A 301 -2.20 -14.23 -8.12
C TYR A 301 -2.49 -14.76 -6.72
N LEU A 302 -1.89 -14.13 -5.72
CA LEU A 302 -2.07 -14.39 -4.30
C LEU A 302 -2.96 -13.27 -3.77
N LEU A 303 -4.21 -13.58 -3.45
CA LEU A 303 -5.26 -12.61 -3.19
C LEU A 303 -5.58 -12.54 -1.71
N ALA A 304 -5.76 -11.34 -1.17
CA ALA A 304 -6.16 -11.16 0.22
C ALA A 304 -7.63 -11.55 0.41
N GLN A 305 -7.92 -12.25 1.51
CA GLN A 305 -9.30 -12.59 1.88
C GLN A 305 -10.15 -11.33 2.06
N ASP A 306 -9.63 -10.31 2.75
CA ASP A 306 -10.38 -9.07 3.00
C ASP A 306 -10.74 -8.35 1.68
N SER A 307 -9.80 -8.29 0.74
CA SER A 307 -10.04 -7.70 -0.60
C SER A 307 -11.08 -8.50 -1.39
N TYR A 308 -11.02 -9.83 -1.32
CA TYR A 308 -12.01 -10.70 -1.95
C TYR A 308 -13.42 -10.44 -1.37
N GLU A 309 -13.54 -10.45 -0.03
CA GLU A 309 -14.81 -10.24 0.67
C GLU A 309 -15.39 -8.84 0.42
N ASP A 310 -14.54 -7.82 0.34
CA ASP A 310 -14.95 -6.46 0.03
C ASP A 310 -15.45 -6.31 -1.41
N ILE A 311 -14.79 -6.93 -2.40
CA ILE A 311 -15.28 -6.96 -3.78
C ILE A 311 -16.62 -7.69 -3.87
N GLU A 312 -16.77 -8.85 -3.22
CA GLU A 312 -18.04 -9.56 -3.16
C GLU A 312 -19.16 -8.70 -2.57
N MET A 313 -18.87 -7.99 -1.48
CA MET A 313 -19.82 -7.05 -0.88
C MET A 313 -20.18 -5.93 -1.86
N ARG A 314 -19.19 -5.32 -2.53
CA ARG A 314 -19.44 -4.24 -3.50
C ARG A 314 -20.28 -4.70 -4.68
N ARG A 315 -20.09 -5.94 -5.17
CA ARG A 315 -20.90 -6.56 -6.23
C ARG A 315 -22.39 -6.67 -5.88
N GLU A 316 -22.75 -6.83 -4.60
CA GLU A 316 -24.16 -6.86 -4.18
C GLU A 316 -24.89 -5.52 -4.40
N PHE A 317 -24.15 -4.41 -4.45
CA PHE A 317 -24.70 -3.06 -4.52
C PHE A 317 -24.28 -2.28 -5.77
N MET A 318 -23.27 -2.74 -6.51
CA MET A 318 -22.72 -2.08 -7.70
C MET A 318 -22.81 -2.96 -8.94
N ASP A 319 -23.86 -2.74 -9.75
CA ASP A 319 -24.13 -3.49 -11.00
C ASP A 319 -22.98 -3.46 -12.02
N LYS A 320 -22.01 -2.55 -11.86
CA LYS A 320 -20.86 -2.39 -12.77
C LYS A 320 -19.68 -3.31 -12.45
N ILE A 321 -19.62 -3.88 -11.25
CA ILE A 321 -18.61 -4.87 -10.87
C ILE A 321 -19.22 -6.25 -11.16
N THR A 322 -18.85 -6.84 -12.29
CA THR A 322 -19.49 -8.08 -12.77
C THR A 322 -18.72 -9.33 -12.38
N GLU A 323 -17.40 -9.23 -12.27
CA GLU A 323 -16.47 -10.32 -11.96
C GLU A 323 -16.13 -10.31 -10.47
N ASP A 324 -16.03 -11.48 -9.85
CA ASP A 324 -15.43 -11.62 -8.51
C ASP A 324 -13.92 -11.32 -8.53
N TRP A 325 -13.28 -11.31 -7.36
CA TRP A 325 -11.88 -10.91 -7.26
C TRP A 325 -10.93 -11.88 -7.99
N GLU A 326 -11.23 -13.18 -8.01
CA GLU A 326 -10.46 -14.16 -8.78
C GLU A 326 -10.70 -13.99 -10.29
N GLU A 327 -11.96 -13.85 -10.70
CA GLU A 327 -12.35 -13.64 -12.10
C GLU A 327 -11.68 -12.39 -12.69
N GLN A 328 -11.62 -11.29 -11.94
CA GLN A 328 -10.93 -10.06 -12.36
C GLN A 328 -9.44 -10.29 -12.61
N HIS A 329 -8.77 -11.08 -11.77
CA HIS A 329 -7.34 -11.39 -11.94
C HIS A 329 -7.10 -12.37 -13.09
N VAL A 330 -7.96 -13.36 -13.25
CA VAL A 330 -7.93 -14.28 -14.41
C VAL A 330 -8.16 -13.51 -15.71
N SER A 331 -9.02 -12.49 -15.71
CA SER A 331 -9.33 -11.68 -16.89
C SER A 331 -8.20 -10.73 -17.30
N MET A 332 -7.18 -10.51 -16.45
CA MET A 332 -5.95 -9.79 -16.81
C MET A 332 -5.06 -10.54 -17.81
N SER A 333 -5.31 -11.82 -18.10
CA SER A 333 -4.55 -12.60 -19.09
C SER A 333 -5.30 -12.77 -20.42
N GLU A 334 -4.58 -12.81 -21.53
CA GLU A 334 -5.10 -13.27 -22.82
C GLU A 334 -5.41 -14.78 -22.82
N ASN A 335 -4.73 -15.55 -21.96
CA ASN A 335 -4.94 -16.98 -21.80
C ASN A 335 -5.27 -17.34 -20.33
N PRO A 336 -6.56 -17.46 -19.97
CA PRO A 336 -7.01 -17.81 -18.62
C PRO A 336 -6.44 -19.15 -18.11
N ASP A 337 -6.14 -20.10 -18.99
CA ASP A 337 -5.62 -21.43 -18.60
C ASP A 337 -4.16 -21.35 -18.07
N GLU A 338 -3.50 -20.20 -18.23
CA GLU A 338 -2.15 -19.92 -17.74
C GLU A 338 -2.15 -19.11 -16.43
N VAL A 339 -3.32 -18.89 -15.83
CA VAL A 339 -3.50 -18.16 -14.57
C VAL A 339 -3.80 -19.11 -13.41
N GLU A 340 -3.10 -18.93 -12.30
CA GLU A 340 -3.32 -19.60 -11.02
C GLU A 340 -3.70 -18.55 -9.97
N THR A 341 -4.79 -18.77 -9.22
CA THR A 341 -5.23 -17.88 -8.13
C THR A 341 -5.24 -18.64 -6.80
N HIS A 342 -4.88 -17.96 -5.71
CA HIS A 342 -5.01 -18.46 -4.34
C HIS A 342 -5.47 -17.33 -3.43
N VAL A 343 -6.60 -17.52 -2.73
CA VAL A 343 -7.05 -16.60 -1.68
C VAL A 343 -6.39 -16.99 -0.36
N LEU A 344 -5.70 -16.04 0.28
CA LEU A 344 -4.97 -16.20 1.53
C LEU A 344 -5.62 -15.37 2.64
N GLU A 345 -5.62 -15.89 3.87
CA GLU A 345 -6.17 -15.19 5.04
C GLU A 345 -5.34 -13.92 5.35
N GLY A 346 -5.99 -12.77 5.41
CA GLY A 346 -5.34 -11.50 5.75
C GLY A 346 -5.89 -10.30 4.98
N ASP A 347 -5.30 -9.14 5.28
CA ASP A 347 -5.57 -7.87 4.64
C ASP A 347 -4.70 -7.67 3.38
N HIS A 348 -4.77 -6.48 2.78
CA HIS A 348 -4.01 -6.12 1.58
C HIS A 348 -2.48 -6.34 1.70
N LEU A 349 -1.93 -6.30 2.93
CA LEU A 349 -0.52 -6.55 3.20
C LEU A 349 -0.25 -8.03 3.53
N ILE A 350 -0.89 -8.97 2.82
CA ILE A 350 -0.73 -10.42 3.00
C ILE A 350 0.73 -10.90 3.04
N TYR A 351 1.67 -10.19 2.44
CA TYR A 351 3.10 -10.51 2.49
C TYR A 351 3.73 -10.29 3.87
N MET A 352 3.08 -9.57 4.78
CA MET A 352 3.51 -9.43 6.17
C MET A 352 3.05 -10.60 7.03
N THR A 353 1.94 -11.27 6.71
CA THR A 353 1.31 -12.28 7.57
C THR A 353 1.33 -13.69 6.98
N GLN A 354 1.33 -13.82 5.65
CA GLN A 354 1.29 -15.09 4.91
C GLN A 354 2.60 -15.38 4.16
N TYR A 355 3.71 -14.74 4.53
CA TYR A 355 5.00 -14.83 3.82
C TYR A 355 5.51 -16.28 3.63
N GLU A 356 5.24 -17.19 4.56
CA GLU A 356 5.64 -18.61 4.41
C GLU A 356 4.87 -19.30 3.28
N GLU A 357 3.55 -19.12 3.25
CA GLU A 357 2.68 -19.73 2.25
C GLU A 357 2.88 -19.08 0.88
N MET A 358 3.06 -17.76 0.85
CA MET A 358 3.43 -17.03 -0.36
C MET A 358 4.77 -17.53 -0.92
N ALA A 359 5.79 -17.70 -0.08
CA ALA A 359 7.08 -18.24 -0.52
C ALA A 359 6.95 -19.65 -1.10
N ARG A 360 6.09 -20.51 -0.52
CA ARG A 360 5.80 -21.85 -1.04
C ARG A 360 5.13 -21.79 -2.41
N LEU A 361 4.08 -20.99 -2.56
CA LEU A 361 3.31 -20.87 -3.80
C LEU A 361 4.15 -20.25 -4.93
N ILE A 362 4.94 -19.22 -4.63
CA ILE A 362 5.87 -18.61 -5.57
C ILE A 362 6.92 -19.62 -6.05
N ASP A 363 7.49 -20.42 -5.13
CA ASP A 363 8.45 -21.47 -5.48
C ASP A 363 7.83 -22.53 -6.39
N GLU A 364 6.61 -22.99 -6.07
CA GLU A 364 5.89 -23.97 -6.90
C GLU A 364 5.59 -23.42 -8.29
N PHE A 365 5.16 -22.17 -8.39
CA PHE A 365 4.90 -21.50 -9.66
C PHE A 365 6.18 -21.33 -10.48
N ALA A 366 7.25 -20.81 -9.87
CA ALA A 366 8.54 -20.59 -10.53
C ALA A 366 9.15 -21.89 -11.07
N GLN A 367 8.91 -23.04 -10.43
CA GLN A 367 9.35 -24.37 -10.89
C GLN A 367 8.53 -24.91 -12.07
N LYS A 368 7.26 -24.50 -12.24
CA LYS A 368 6.41 -24.90 -13.38
C LYS A 368 6.85 -24.23 -14.69
N ILE A 369 7.44 -23.03 -14.60
CA ILE A 369 7.90 -22.24 -15.75
C ILE A 369 9.19 -22.82 -16.30
N LYS A 370 9.20 -23.12 -17.61
CA LYS A 370 10.31 -23.82 -18.28
C LYS A 370 11.52 -22.95 -18.59
#